data_AF-A0A952GHZ1-F1
#
_entry.id   AF-A0A952GHZ1-F1
#
_cell.length_a   1.000
_cell.length_b   1.000
_cell.length_c   1.000
_cell.angle_alpha   90.00
_cell.angle_beta   90.00
_cell.angle_gamma   90.00
#
_symmetry.space_group_name_H-M   'P 1'
#
loop_
_entity.id
_entity.type
_entity.pdbx_description
1 polymer ?
#
loop_
_entity_poly.entity_id
_entity_poly.type
_entity_poly.pdbx_seq_one_letter_code
_entity_poly.pdbx_strand_id
1 'polypeptide(L)'
;APSGQIAIRFLDQSTAIGNIDIYMVPSGTAVTAVSSLQSNVSFGTNTGYLNIPVGTYTLYIVSNGTALTTTTTTLYTGAATAYPQGSARTIVILDRQLVTTPALNVIVANDYDSATATQ
;
A
#
# COMPACT_ATOMS: atom_id res chain seq x y z
N ALA A 1 -9.94 6.57 11.40
CA ALA A 1 -10.66 5.31 11.15
C ALA A 1 -11.53 4.93 12.35
N PRO A 2 -12.54 4.04 12.21
CA PRO A 2 -13.24 3.46 13.35
C PRO A 2 -12.29 2.75 14.32
N SER A 3 -12.74 2.50 15.56
CA SER A 3 -11.96 1.72 16.54
C SER A 3 -11.59 0.34 15.98
N GLY A 4 -10.39 -0.15 16.30
CA GLY A 4 -9.84 -1.41 15.76
C GLY A 4 -9.36 -1.35 14.31
N GLN A 5 -9.44 -0.17 13.65
CA GLN A 5 -9.06 -0.02 12.25
C GLN A 5 -8.06 1.11 12.03
N ILE A 6 -7.48 1.11 10.83
CA ILE A 6 -6.68 2.18 10.24
C ILE A 6 -7.31 2.57 8.90
N ALA A 7 -7.09 3.80 8.46
CA ALA A 7 -7.60 4.32 7.19
C ALA A 7 -6.42 4.58 6.25
N ILE A 8 -6.40 3.93 5.10
CA ILE A 8 -5.34 4.08 4.11
C ILE A 8 -5.95 4.59 2.80
N ARG A 9 -5.37 5.65 2.24
CA ARG A 9 -5.71 6.17 0.92
C ARG A 9 -4.53 6.03 -0.01
N PHE A 10 -4.76 5.57 -1.24
CA PHE A 10 -3.73 5.48 -2.27
C PHE A 10 -3.97 6.54 -3.35
N LEU A 11 -2.90 7.22 -3.74
CA LEU A 11 -2.85 8.12 -4.88
C LEU A 11 -1.80 7.57 -5.85
N ASP A 12 -2.25 7.06 -6.99
CA ASP A 12 -1.32 6.67 -8.05
C ASP A 12 -0.99 7.89 -8.92
N GLN A 13 0.28 8.29 -8.90
CA GLN A 13 0.85 9.39 -9.68
C GLN A 13 2.03 8.89 -10.53
N SER A 14 2.12 7.58 -10.75
CA SER A 14 3.12 6.95 -11.61
C SER A 14 2.61 6.87 -13.05
N THR A 15 3.41 7.35 -13.99
CA THR A 15 3.06 7.42 -15.43
C THR A 15 3.87 6.43 -16.27
N ALA A 16 5.01 5.97 -15.75
CA ALA A 16 5.91 5.07 -16.46
C ALA A 16 5.48 3.61 -16.34
N ILE A 17 4.60 3.30 -15.40
CA ILE A 17 4.03 1.96 -15.23
C ILE A 17 2.55 1.96 -15.63
N GLY A 18 2.10 0.82 -16.17
CA GLY A 18 0.68 0.60 -16.37
C GLY A 18 -0.07 0.42 -15.04
N ASN A 19 -1.35 0.08 -15.12
CA ASN A 19 -2.19 -0.11 -13.93
C ASN A 19 -1.56 -1.11 -12.94
N ILE A 20 -1.86 -0.92 -11.66
CA ILE A 20 -1.28 -1.69 -10.55
C ILE A 20 -2.33 -2.38 -9.69
N ASP A 21 -1.88 -3.46 -9.04
CA ASP A 21 -2.56 -4.07 -7.91
C ASP A 21 -1.77 -3.78 -6.62
N ILE A 22 -2.50 -3.42 -5.57
CA ILE A 22 -1.96 -2.97 -4.29
C ILE A 22 -2.33 -3.97 -3.22
N TYR A 23 -1.35 -4.48 -2.48
CA TYR A 23 -1.53 -5.45 -1.40
C TYR A 23 -1.01 -4.88 -0.08
N MET A 24 -1.83 -4.99 0.96
CA MET A 24 -1.44 -4.75 2.34
C MET A 24 -1.34 -6.10 3.03
N VAL A 25 -0.14 -6.66 3.12
CA VAL A 25 0.08 -8.01 3.70
C VAL A 25 0.34 -7.87 5.20
N PRO A 26 -0.52 -8.42 6.08
CA PRO A 26 -0.27 -8.38 7.52
C PRO A 26 0.98 -9.17 7.89
N SER A 27 1.75 -8.67 8.86
CA SER A 27 2.93 -9.36 9.40
C SER A 27 2.57 -10.78 9.88
N GLY A 28 3.42 -11.76 9.57
CA GLY A 28 3.19 -13.17 9.89
C GLY A 28 2.24 -13.91 8.95
N THR A 29 1.66 -13.24 7.94
CA THR A 29 0.79 -13.86 6.93
C THR A 29 1.58 -14.21 5.68
N ALA A 30 1.32 -15.38 5.08
CA ALA A 30 1.89 -15.74 3.79
C ALA A 30 1.34 -14.82 2.68
N VAL A 31 2.22 -14.30 1.81
CA VAL A 31 1.82 -13.38 0.72
C VAL A 31 0.78 -14.00 -0.23
N THR A 32 0.79 -15.33 -0.40
CA THR A 32 -0.16 -16.08 -1.22
C THR A 32 -1.54 -16.22 -0.61
N ALA A 33 -1.70 -15.92 0.68
CA ALA A 33 -2.98 -15.96 1.39
C ALA A 33 -3.72 -14.61 1.40
N VAL A 34 -3.15 -13.58 0.78
CA VAL A 34 -3.67 -12.21 0.79
C VAL A 34 -4.12 -11.81 -0.60
N SER A 35 -5.37 -11.39 -0.75
CA SER A 35 -5.88 -10.76 -1.97
C SER A 35 -5.45 -9.30 -2.06
N SER A 36 -5.43 -8.73 -3.27
CA SER A 36 -5.18 -7.30 -3.42
C SER A 36 -6.23 -6.50 -2.66
N LEU A 37 -5.77 -5.45 -1.97
CA LEU A 37 -6.66 -4.49 -1.31
C LEU A 37 -7.35 -3.62 -2.35
N GLN A 38 -6.63 -3.25 -3.42
CA GLN A 38 -7.14 -2.58 -4.60
C GLN A 38 -6.52 -3.19 -5.84
N SER A 39 -7.32 -3.38 -6.89
CA SER A 39 -6.87 -3.90 -8.17
C SER A 39 -7.12 -2.90 -9.29
N ASN A 40 -6.36 -3.04 -10.38
CA ASN A 40 -6.51 -2.23 -11.57
C ASN A 40 -6.51 -0.71 -11.29
N VAL A 41 -5.68 -0.27 -10.35
CA VAL A 41 -5.51 1.16 -10.03
C VAL A 41 -4.74 1.79 -11.17
N SER A 42 -5.34 2.77 -11.84
CA SER A 42 -4.70 3.51 -12.94
C SER A 42 -4.09 4.82 -12.46
N PHE A 43 -3.16 5.38 -13.24
CA PHE A 43 -2.64 6.73 -13.03
C PHE A 43 -3.77 7.74 -12.76
N GLY A 44 -3.53 8.63 -11.80
CA GLY A 44 -4.48 9.67 -11.37
C GLY A 44 -5.55 9.18 -10.39
N THR A 45 -5.62 7.87 -10.11
CA THR A 45 -6.63 7.33 -9.19
C THR A 45 -6.39 7.80 -7.77
N ASN A 46 -7.46 8.20 -7.10
CA ASN A 46 -7.55 8.37 -5.66
C ASN A 46 -8.60 7.39 -5.12
N THR A 47 -8.16 6.43 -4.29
CA THR A 47 -9.05 5.37 -3.80
C THR A 47 -10.06 5.84 -2.76
N GLY A 48 -9.95 7.08 -2.28
CA GLY A 48 -10.52 7.47 -0.99
C GLY A 48 -9.85 6.69 0.17
N TYR A 49 -10.36 6.88 1.38
CA TYR A 49 -9.87 6.12 2.54
C TYR A 49 -10.53 4.74 2.59
N LEU A 50 -9.69 3.71 2.60
CA LEU A 50 -10.05 2.32 2.82
C LEU A 50 -9.76 1.98 4.28
N ASN A 51 -10.77 1.48 4.99
CA ASN A 51 -10.57 1.01 6.36
C ASN A 51 -10.14 -0.45 6.35
N ILE A 52 -9.04 -0.76 7.03
CA ILE A 52 -8.56 -2.13 7.26
C ILE A 52 -8.25 -2.34 8.75
N PRO A 53 -8.19 -3.60 9.24
CA PRO A 53 -7.86 -3.85 10.64
C PRO A 53 -6.52 -3.21 11.04
N VAL A 54 -6.43 -2.73 12.28
CA VAL A 54 -5.17 -2.25 12.85
C VAL A 54 -4.11 -3.35 12.84
N GLY A 55 -2.87 -2.98 12.52
CA GLY A 55 -1.78 -3.95 12.50
C GLY A 55 -0.52 -3.44 11.82
N THR A 56 0.45 -4.34 11.74
CA THR A 56 1.69 -4.14 11.00
C THR A 56 1.55 -4.75 9.61
N TYR A 57 1.80 -3.96 8.57
CA TYR A 57 1.66 -4.38 7.19
C TYR A 57 2.93 -4.13 6.39
N THR A 58 3.18 -5.01 5.43
CA THR A 58 4.10 -4.76 4.32
C THR A 58 3.29 -4.40 3.08
N LEU A 59 3.60 -3.25 2.48
CA LEU A 59 3.02 -2.82 1.21
C LEU A 59 3.73 -3.52 0.05
N TYR A 60 2.97 -4.20 -0.79
CA TYR A 60 3.43 -4.70 -2.08
C TYR A 60 2.62 -4.04 -3.21
N ILE A 61 3.32 -3.67 -4.28
CA ILE A 61 2.70 -3.18 -5.51
C ILE A 61 3.22 -4.04 -6.65
N VAL A 62 2.31 -4.54 -7.48
CA VAL A 62 2.61 -5.38 -8.64
C VAL A 62 1.82 -4.86 -9.85
N SER A 63 2.21 -5.27 -11.05
CA SER A 63 1.44 -4.96 -12.26
C SER A 63 0.04 -5.58 -12.18
N ASN A 64 -0.96 -4.85 -12.68
CA ASN A 64 -2.36 -5.30 -12.70
C ASN A 64 -2.51 -6.71 -13.29
N GLY A 65 -3.31 -7.54 -12.61
CA GLY A 65 -3.55 -8.93 -12.98
C GLY A 65 -2.47 -9.91 -12.54
N THR A 66 -1.45 -9.44 -11.80
CA THR A 66 -0.37 -10.30 -11.29
C THR A 66 -0.72 -10.77 -9.87
N ALA A 67 -0.78 -12.08 -9.67
CA ALA A 67 -0.93 -12.66 -8.34
C ALA A 67 0.34 -12.44 -7.50
N LEU A 68 0.17 -12.03 -6.25
CA LEU A 68 1.28 -11.89 -5.31
C LEU A 68 1.67 -13.28 -4.75
N THR A 69 2.91 -13.68 -5.03
CA THR A 69 3.52 -14.93 -4.59
C THR A 69 4.94 -14.67 -4.09
N THR A 70 5.61 -15.69 -3.56
CA THR A 70 6.99 -15.55 -3.06
C THR A 70 8.03 -15.30 -4.17
N THR A 71 7.69 -15.55 -5.43
CA THR A 71 8.56 -15.34 -6.60
C THR A 71 8.10 -14.19 -7.50
N THR A 72 6.99 -13.52 -7.15
CA THR A 72 6.47 -12.41 -7.93
C THR A 72 7.49 -11.27 -7.95
N THR A 73 7.84 -10.79 -9.15
CA THR A 73 8.63 -9.55 -9.30
C THR A 73 7.74 -8.36 -8.97
N THR A 74 8.10 -7.62 -7.92
CA THR A 74 7.31 -6.49 -7.43
C THR A 74 7.77 -5.18 -8.06
N LEU A 75 6.81 -4.29 -8.32
CA LEU A 75 7.10 -2.90 -8.69
C LEU A 75 7.56 -2.09 -7.47
N TYR A 76 7.07 -2.48 -6.29
CA TYR A 76 7.49 -1.97 -4.99
C TYR A 76 7.33 -3.01 -3.89
N THR A 77 8.23 -3.00 -2.91
CA THR A 77 8.09 -3.70 -1.64
C THR A 77 8.54 -2.77 -0.53
N GLY A 78 7.63 -2.44 0.38
CA GLY A 78 7.90 -1.59 1.53
C GLY A 78 8.54 -2.35 2.69
N ALA A 79 8.92 -1.60 3.72
CA ALA A 79 9.22 -2.19 5.02
C ALA A 79 7.93 -2.57 5.76
N ALA A 80 8.02 -3.56 6.64
CA ALA A 80 6.93 -3.87 7.58
C ALA A 80 6.71 -2.67 8.50
N THR A 81 5.53 -2.06 8.42
CA THR A 81 5.20 -0.80 9.09
C THR A 81 3.99 -1.00 10.00
N ALA A 82 4.14 -0.64 11.27
CA ALA A 82 3.02 -0.59 12.21
C ALA A 82 2.20 0.67 11.96
N TYR A 83 0.89 0.52 11.80
CA TYR A 83 -0.03 1.65 11.65
C TYR A 83 -0.83 1.80 12.95
N PRO A 84 -0.70 2.93 13.66
CA PRO A 84 -1.39 3.13 14.94
C PRO A 84 -2.90 3.08 14.80
N GLN A 85 -3.60 2.57 15.82
CA GLN A 85 -5.07 2.50 15.80
C GLN A 85 -5.72 3.87 15.58
N GLY A 86 -6.75 3.88 14.73
CA GLY A 86 -7.54 5.07 14.44
C GLY A 86 -6.85 6.06 13.49
N SER A 87 -5.61 5.78 13.09
CA SER A 87 -4.83 6.63 12.18
C SER A 87 -5.39 6.69 10.76
N ALA A 88 -4.97 7.73 10.04
CA ALA A 88 -5.18 7.88 8.60
C ALA A 88 -3.84 8.16 7.91
N ARG A 89 -3.61 7.50 6.77
CA ARG A 89 -2.43 7.66 5.93
C ARG A 89 -2.80 7.84 4.47
N THR A 90 -2.00 8.66 3.78
CA THR A 90 -2.03 8.76 2.33
C THR A 90 -0.73 8.21 1.77
N ILE A 91 -0.85 7.24 0.87
CA ILE A 91 0.27 6.59 0.20
C ILE A 91 0.28 7.10 -1.24
N VAL A 92 1.31 7.89 -1.56
CA VAL A 92 1.52 8.45 -2.91
C VAL A 92 2.52 7.57 -3.64
N ILE A 93 2.11 7.07 -4.80
CA ILE A 93 2.88 6.15 -5.65
C ILE A 93 3.40 6.96 -6.84
N LEU A 94 4.71 6.93 -7.06
CA LEU A 94 5.42 7.76 -8.03
C LEU A 94 6.38 6.91 -8.85
N ASP A 95 6.71 7.38 -10.06
CA ASP A 95 7.77 6.78 -10.87
C ASP A 95 9.13 6.86 -10.15
N ARG A 96 10.00 5.86 -10.35
CA ARG A 96 11.44 6.04 -10.09
C ARG A 96 12.15 6.53 -11.36
N GLN A 97 12.96 7.57 -11.20
CA GLN A 97 13.73 8.21 -12.28
C GLN A 97 14.84 7.33 -12.89
N LEU A 98 15.15 6.17 -12.30
CA LEU A 98 16.13 5.21 -12.81
C LEU A 98 15.45 3.84 -12.98
N VAL A 99 15.56 3.26 -14.17
CA VAL A 99 14.84 2.05 -14.67
C VAL A 99 15.28 0.74 -13.98
N THR A 100 15.81 0.81 -12.76
CA THR A 100 16.24 -0.35 -11.97
C THR A 100 15.18 -0.68 -10.91
N THR A 101 14.82 -1.95 -10.76
CA THR A 101 13.90 -2.45 -9.73
C THR A 101 14.29 -1.96 -8.32
N PRO A 102 13.34 -1.47 -7.49
CA PRO A 102 11.90 -1.33 -7.75
C PRO A 102 11.57 -0.16 -8.69
N ALA A 103 10.59 -0.36 -9.58
CA ALA A 103 10.18 0.64 -10.58
C ALA A 103 9.42 1.84 -9.98
N LEU A 104 8.96 1.73 -8.72
CA LEU A 104 8.17 2.74 -8.02
C LEU A 104 8.87 3.36 -6.80
N ASN A 105 8.61 4.64 -6.57
CA ASN A 105 8.86 5.33 -5.31
C ASN A 105 7.54 5.50 -4.56
N VAL A 106 7.55 5.27 -3.25
CA VAL A 106 6.36 5.42 -2.42
C VAL A 106 6.65 6.40 -1.29
N ILE A 107 5.75 7.38 -1.12
CA ILE A 107 5.75 8.31 -0.01
C ILE A 107 4.53 8.01 0.84
N VAL A 108 4.72 7.85 2.15
CA VAL A 108 3.63 7.69 3.11
C VAL A 108 3.52 8.98 3.91
N ALA A 109 2.38 9.66 3.76
CA ALA A 109 2.03 10.85 4.51
C ALA A 109 1.13 10.50 5.70
N ASN A 110 1.38 11.15 6.83
CA ASN A 110 0.54 11.07 8.02
C ASN A 110 -0.57 12.10 7.91
N ASP A 111 -1.80 11.65 7.63
CA ASP A 111 -2.95 12.56 7.56
C ASP A 111 -3.52 12.84 8.96
N TYR A 112 -3.58 11.79 9.80
CA TYR A 112 -4.10 11.88 11.16
C TYR A 112 -3.59 10.74 12.02
N ASP A 113 -3.32 11.03 13.29
CA ASP A 113 -3.16 10.04 14.36
C ASP A 113 -4.17 10.31 15.45
N SER A 114 -4.81 9.25 15.97
CA SER A 114 -5.76 9.43 17.07
C SER A 114 -5.02 9.93 18.31
N ALA A 115 -5.68 10.71 19.17
CA ALA A 115 -5.09 11.18 20.43
C ALA A 115 -4.63 10.03 21.35
N THR A 116 -5.12 8.82 21.10
CA THR A 116 -4.75 7.58 21.81
C THR A 116 -3.77 6.70 21.02
N ALA A 117 -3.26 7.16 19.88
CA ALA A 117 -2.30 6.42 19.08
C ALA A 117 -0.94 6.39 19.78
N THR A 118 -0.46 5.19 20.13
CA THR A 118 0.93 4.96 20.50
C THR A 118 1.72 4.56 19.26
N GLN A 119 2.84 5.24 19.01
CA GLN A 119 3.82 4.88 17.96
C GLN A 119 4.61 3.64 18.34
#